data_AF-A0A8C4QMG1-F1
#
_entry.id   AF-A0A8C4QMG1-F1
#
_cell.length_a   1.000
_cell.length_b   1.000
_cell.length_c   1.000
_cell.angle_alpha   90.00
_cell.angle_beta   90.00
_cell.angle_gamma   90.00
#
_symmetry.space_group_name_H-M   'P 1'
#
loop_
_entity.id
_entity.type
_entity.pdbx_description
1 polymer ?
#
loop_
_entity_poly.entity_id
_entity_poly.type
_entity_poly.pdbx_seq_one_letter_code
_entity_poly.pdbx_strand_id
1 'polypeptide(L)'
;MSVGRVGVHHPTRAAVTAMGNNEKDAREPEIELFVKAGSDGESIGNCPFSQRLFMILWLKGVVFNVTTVDLKRKPPELQKLAPGTPPPFLTFNGDVRTDVNAIADFLEAQLTPPSRYPSLAPKHEESNLAGNDIFAKFSAFIKNTKKEANDKLQAALLKAFQKLDLYLAEPLRGETPVQGAGGRPESQRPFLDGDELTLADCNLLPKLHIVTVVTRKYRGWEVPVNLRFVR
;
A
#
# COMPACT_ATOMS: atom_id res chain seq x y z
N MET A 1 16.50 -22.36 -11.61
CA MET A 1 16.05 -20.96 -11.72
C MET A 1 16.15 -20.36 -10.34
N SER A 2 16.89 -19.26 -10.18
CA SER A 2 17.09 -18.64 -8.87
C SER A 2 15.81 -17.94 -8.47
N VAL A 3 15.22 -18.34 -7.34
CA VAL A 3 14.15 -17.57 -6.70
C VAL A 3 14.86 -16.48 -5.91
N GLY A 4 14.69 -15.22 -6.31
CA GLY A 4 15.27 -14.09 -5.60
C GLY A 4 14.60 -13.94 -4.22
N ARG A 5 15.23 -14.50 -3.19
CA ARG A 5 14.79 -14.40 -1.79
C ARG A 5 15.62 -13.33 -1.09
N VAL A 6 14.95 -12.30 -0.57
CA VAL A 6 15.60 -11.23 0.20
C VAL A 6 14.98 -11.16 1.59
N GLY A 7 15.82 -11.26 2.61
CA GLY A 7 15.42 -11.03 4.00
C GLY A 7 15.27 -9.52 4.25
N VAL A 8 14.12 -9.12 4.82
CA VAL A 8 13.82 -7.73 5.11
C VAL A 8 13.85 -7.51 6.62
N HIS A 9 14.70 -6.59 7.07
CA HIS A 9 14.84 -6.21 8.47
C HIS A 9 14.63 -4.71 8.65
N HIS A 10 13.80 -4.31 9.61
CA HIS A 10 13.63 -2.89 9.94
C HIS A 10 14.85 -2.39 10.74
N PRO A 11 15.48 -1.26 10.35
CA PRO A 11 16.76 -0.80 10.94
C PRO A 11 16.70 -0.50 12.44
N THR A 12 15.54 -0.11 12.97
CA THR A 12 15.34 0.21 14.40
C THR A 12 15.40 -1.00 15.34
N ARG A 13 15.43 -2.24 14.81
CA ARG A 13 15.43 -3.46 15.62
C ARG A 13 16.76 -3.74 16.32
N ALA A 14 17.85 -3.09 15.92
CA ALA A 14 19.14 -3.20 16.61
C ALA A 14 19.14 -2.57 18.02
N ALA A 15 18.19 -1.69 18.34
CA ALA A 15 18.17 -0.97 19.63
C ALA A 15 17.32 -1.66 20.73
N VAL A 16 16.45 -2.60 20.37
CA VAL A 16 15.48 -3.21 21.32
C VAL A 16 16.06 -4.44 22.04
N THR A 17 17.26 -4.90 21.67
CA THR A 17 17.90 -6.07 22.31
C THR A 17 18.50 -5.76 23.69
N ALA A 18 18.40 -4.51 24.17
CA ALA A 18 19.02 -4.06 25.41
C ALA A 18 17.99 -3.52 26.42
N MET A 19 16.93 -4.26 26.74
CA MET A 19 16.14 -4.04 27.97
C MET A 19 15.18 -5.21 28.26
N GLY A 20 15.47 -5.98 29.32
CA GLY A 20 14.45 -6.66 30.13
C GLY A 20 14.01 -8.08 29.73
N ASN A 21 14.58 -9.08 30.41
CA ASN A 21 14.09 -10.46 30.46
C ASN A 21 12.72 -10.56 31.16
N ASN A 22 11.63 -10.80 30.42
CA ASN A 22 10.45 -11.61 30.82
C ASN A 22 9.34 -11.59 29.76
N GLU A 23 9.59 -12.10 28.55
CA GLU A 23 8.52 -12.46 27.61
C GLU A 23 8.55 -13.97 27.38
N LYS A 24 7.47 -14.67 27.74
CA LYS A 24 7.25 -16.07 27.39
C LYS A 24 7.42 -16.20 25.87
N ASP A 25 8.22 -17.19 25.44
CA ASP A 25 8.53 -17.60 24.05
C ASP A 25 7.35 -17.49 23.06
N ALA A 26 7.02 -16.28 22.60
CA ALA A 26 6.26 -16.10 21.37
C ALA A 26 7.29 -16.15 20.24
N ARG A 27 7.56 -17.37 19.75
CA ARG A 27 8.43 -17.60 18.60
C ARG A 27 8.05 -16.61 17.49
N GLU A 28 9.03 -15.90 16.95
CA GLU A 28 8.77 -14.94 15.88
C GLU A 28 8.07 -15.64 14.70
N PRO A 29 7.01 -15.05 14.13
CA PRO A 29 6.30 -15.67 13.04
C PRO A 29 7.21 -15.77 11.81
N GLU A 30 7.19 -16.92 11.15
CA GLU A 30 7.84 -17.09 9.86
C GLU A 30 6.92 -16.53 8.78
N ILE A 31 7.30 -15.40 8.20
CA ILE A 31 6.52 -14.72 7.18
C ILE A 31 7.31 -14.67 5.87
N GLU A 32 6.70 -15.12 4.78
CA GLU A 32 7.21 -14.94 3.43
C GLU A 32 6.13 -14.35 2.52
N LEU A 33 6.45 -13.20 1.94
CA LEU A 33 5.59 -12.50 0.98
C LEU A 33 6.04 -12.84 -0.44
N PHE A 34 5.12 -13.38 -1.23
CA PHE A 34 5.36 -13.70 -2.63
C PHE A 34 4.81 -12.57 -3.49
N VAL A 35 5.69 -11.88 -4.21
CA VAL A 35 5.34 -10.71 -5.04
C VAL A 35 5.55 -10.99 -6.52
N LYS A 36 4.91 -10.20 -7.37
CA LYS A 36 5.10 -10.31 -8.82
C LYS A 36 6.54 -9.92 -9.19
N ALA A 37 7.24 -10.75 -9.96
CA ALA A 37 8.55 -10.39 -10.49
C ALA A 37 8.48 -9.31 -11.58
N GLY A 38 9.57 -8.57 -11.75
CA GLY A 38 9.81 -7.60 -12.80
C GLY A 38 10.00 -8.27 -14.17
N SER A 39 10.25 -7.46 -15.19
CA SER A 39 10.45 -7.97 -16.56
C SER A 39 11.70 -8.83 -16.73
N ASP A 40 12.69 -8.65 -15.85
CA ASP A 40 13.89 -9.49 -15.75
C ASP A 40 13.61 -10.87 -15.12
N GLY A 41 12.47 -11.03 -14.45
CA GLY A 41 12.11 -12.24 -13.71
C GLY A 41 12.73 -12.33 -12.31
N GLU A 42 13.46 -11.30 -11.87
CA GLU A 42 14.19 -11.30 -10.60
C GLU A 42 13.80 -10.14 -9.69
N SER A 43 13.68 -8.93 -10.22
CA SER A 43 13.36 -7.73 -9.45
C SER A 43 11.88 -7.67 -9.04
N ILE A 44 11.52 -6.70 -8.19
CA ILE A 44 10.12 -6.47 -7.82
C ILE A 44 9.39 -5.83 -9.01
N GLY A 45 8.30 -6.45 -9.45
CA GLY A 45 7.49 -5.97 -10.55
C GLY A 45 6.44 -4.94 -10.15
N ASN A 46 5.87 -4.26 -11.16
CA ASN A 46 4.75 -3.33 -10.96
C ASN A 46 3.48 -4.07 -10.52
N CYS A 47 3.15 -3.98 -9.23
CA CYS A 47 1.93 -4.50 -8.65
C CYS A 47 1.54 -3.69 -7.39
N PRO A 48 0.48 -2.86 -7.43
CA PRO A 48 0.10 -2.04 -6.29
C PRO A 48 -0.34 -2.89 -5.09
N PHE A 49 -0.85 -4.10 -5.34
CA PHE A 49 -1.25 -5.03 -4.30
C PHE A 49 -0.05 -5.66 -3.57
N SER A 50 1.00 -6.01 -4.32
CA SER A 50 2.25 -6.52 -3.73
C SER A 50 2.90 -5.45 -2.87
N GLN A 51 2.96 -4.21 -3.38
CA GLN A 51 3.51 -3.08 -2.64
C GLN A 51 2.68 -2.76 -1.38
N ARG A 52 1.33 -2.85 -1.45
CA ARG A 52 0.46 -2.71 -0.27
C ARG A 52 0.85 -3.67 0.86
N LEU A 53 0.95 -4.98 0.56
CA LEU A 53 1.28 -5.98 1.58
C LEU A 53 2.72 -5.81 2.11
N PHE A 54 3.65 -5.43 1.24
CA PHE A 54 5.02 -5.11 1.65
C PHE A 54 5.03 -3.94 2.64
N MET A 55 4.32 -2.84 2.34
CA MET A 55 4.22 -1.67 3.24
C MET A 55 3.64 -2.06 4.60
N ILE A 56 2.59 -2.88 4.64
CA ILE A 56 1.98 -3.35 5.89
C ILE A 56 3.02 -4.11 6.73
N LEU A 57 3.69 -5.12 6.18
CA LEU A 57 4.71 -5.89 6.91
C LEU A 57 5.87 -5.00 7.38
N TRP A 58 6.29 -4.05 6.55
CA TRP A 58 7.31 -3.08 6.89
C TRP A 58 6.90 -2.22 8.08
N LEU A 59 5.72 -1.61 8.04
CA LEU A 59 5.19 -0.74 9.12
C LEU A 59 4.89 -1.52 10.41
N LYS A 60 4.53 -2.80 10.31
CA LYS A 60 4.43 -3.69 11.47
C LYS A 60 5.79 -3.91 12.15
N GLY A 61 6.91 -3.69 11.46
CA GLY A 61 8.25 -3.93 12.02
C GLY A 61 8.58 -5.41 12.25
N VAL A 62 7.81 -6.31 11.63
CA VAL A 62 8.07 -7.76 11.68
C VAL A 62 9.19 -8.12 10.71
N VAL A 63 9.93 -9.19 10.99
CA VAL A 63 10.90 -9.73 10.03
C VAL A 63 10.17 -10.66 9.08
N PHE A 64 10.40 -10.47 7.78
CA PHE A 64 9.79 -11.26 6.74
C PHE A 64 10.74 -11.41 5.56
N ASN A 65 10.49 -12.43 4.75
CA ASN A 65 11.17 -12.62 3.47
C ASN A 65 10.29 -12.16 2.33
N VAL A 66 10.92 -11.71 1.24
CA VAL A 66 10.24 -11.44 -0.02
C VAL A 66 10.79 -12.37 -1.09
N THR A 67 9.88 -13.01 -1.79
CA THR A 67 10.16 -13.87 -2.93
C THR A 67 9.46 -13.33 -4.16
N THR A 68 10.22 -13.05 -5.21
CA THR A 68 9.67 -12.63 -6.51
C THR A 68 9.24 -13.84 -7.33
N VAL A 69 8.07 -13.75 -7.96
CA VAL A 69 7.45 -14.84 -8.73
C VAL A 69 7.36 -14.45 -10.20
N ASP A 70 8.17 -15.10 -11.04
CA ASP A 70 8.06 -15.01 -12.50
C ASP A 70 6.87 -15.85 -12.98
N LEU A 71 5.81 -15.16 -13.43
CA LEU A 71 4.59 -15.79 -13.94
C LEU A 71 4.79 -16.58 -15.24
N LYS A 72 5.85 -16.30 -16.01
CA LYS A 72 6.16 -17.04 -17.25
C LYS A 72 6.95 -18.32 -16.94
N ARG A 73 7.67 -18.33 -15.83
CA ARG A 73 8.58 -19.40 -15.42
C ARG A 73 8.31 -19.78 -13.96
N LYS A 74 7.04 -20.07 -13.63
CA LYS A 74 6.63 -20.37 -12.24
C LYS A 74 7.27 -21.70 -11.81
N PRO A 75 8.11 -21.71 -10.75
CA PRO A 75 8.68 -22.94 -10.19
C PRO A 75 7.59 -23.94 -9.76
N PRO A 76 7.77 -25.25 -9.97
CA PRO A 76 6.81 -26.28 -9.56
C PRO A 76 6.46 -26.23 -8.06
N GLU A 77 7.41 -25.85 -7.21
CA GLU A 77 7.26 -25.71 -5.77
C GLU A 77 6.24 -24.62 -5.43
N LEU A 78 6.31 -23.47 -6.11
CA LEU A 78 5.33 -22.39 -5.95
C LEU A 78 3.96 -22.75 -6.51
N GLN A 79 3.90 -23.64 -7.51
CA GLN A 79 2.64 -24.14 -8.03
C GLN A 79 1.95 -25.10 -7.05
N LYS A 80 2.73 -25.88 -6.29
CA LYS A 80 2.22 -26.72 -5.19
C LYS A 80 1.80 -25.89 -3.97
N LEU A 81 2.58 -24.87 -3.63
CA LEU A 81 2.31 -24.00 -2.49
C LEU A 81 0.99 -23.24 -2.65
N ALA A 82 0.80 -22.57 -3.79
CA ALA A 82 -0.43 -21.82 -4.09
C ALA A 82 -0.95 -22.17 -5.50
N PRO A 83 -1.68 -23.29 -5.66
CA PRO A 83 -2.19 -23.74 -6.94
C PRO A 83 -3.18 -22.74 -7.55
N GLY A 84 -2.91 -22.30 -8.77
CA GLY A 84 -3.78 -21.35 -9.48
C GLY A 84 -3.82 -19.92 -8.92
N THR A 85 -3.15 -19.65 -7.80
CA THR A 85 -3.10 -18.31 -7.21
C THR A 85 -1.97 -17.47 -7.84
N PRO A 86 -2.29 -16.32 -8.45
CA PRO A 86 -1.28 -15.35 -8.86
C PRO A 86 -0.77 -14.54 -7.63
N PRO A 87 0.45 -14.01 -7.67
CA PRO A 87 0.93 -13.09 -6.64
C PRO A 87 0.12 -11.77 -6.66
N PRO A 88 0.00 -11.08 -5.51
CA PRO A 88 0.64 -11.45 -4.25
C PRO A 88 -0.13 -12.49 -3.43
N PHE A 89 0.62 -13.30 -2.69
CA PHE A 89 0.13 -14.18 -1.63
C PHE A 89 1.19 -14.24 -0.52
N LEU A 90 0.86 -14.82 0.63
CA LEU A 90 1.72 -14.82 1.81
C LEU A 90 1.70 -16.20 2.47
N THR A 91 2.81 -16.65 3.01
CA THR A 91 2.83 -17.73 4.01
C THR A 91 3.04 -17.13 5.40
N PHE A 92 2.30 -17.64 6.38
CA PHE A 92 2.44 -17.29 7.78
C PHE A 92 2.58 -18.58 8.59
N ASN A 93 3.77 -18.84 9.14
CA ASN A 93 4.10 -20.11 9.80
C ASN A 93 3.82 -21.35 8.93
N GLY A 94 4.06 -21.22 7.62
CA GLY A 94 3.80 -22.27 6.62
C GLY A 94 2.39 -22.26 6.02
N ASP A 95 1.42 -21.59 6.65
CA ASP A 95 0.05 -21.52 6.15
C ASP A 95 -0.09 -20.48 5.03
N VAL A 96 -0.60 -20.92 3.87
CA VAL A 96 -0.80 -20.05 2.71
C VAL A 96 -2.05 -19.20 2.89
N ARG A 97 -1.88 -17.89 2.68
CA ARG A 97 -2.93 -16.88 2.69
C ARG A 97 -3.01 -16.23 1.32
N THR A 98 -4.23 -16.13 0.79
CA THR A 98 -4.56 -15.52 -0.49
C THR A 98 -5.60 -14.43 -0.28
N ASP A 99 -5.91 -13.66 -1.34
CA ASP A 99 -6.69 -12.43 -1.28
C ASP A 99 -6.00 -11.29 -0.48
N VAL A 100 -5.81 -10.16 -1.15
CA VAL A 100 -5.02 -9.05 -0.61
C VAL A 100 -5.69 -8.39 0.59
N ASN A 101 -7.02 -8.30 0.59
CA ASN A 101 -7.75 -7.69 1.70
C ASN A 101 -7.77 -8.64 2.90
N ALA A 102 -8.06 -9.92 2.66
CA ALA A 102 -8.03 -10.93 3.71
C ALA A 102 -6.64 -11.07 4.36
N ILE A 103 -5.55 -10.99 3.58
CA ILE A 103 -4.20 -10.96 4.13
C ILE A 103 -3.97 -9.72 4.99
N ALA A 104 -4.39 -8.53 4.53
CA ALA A 104 -4.22 -7.29 5.30
C ALA A 104 -4.96 -7.34 6.64
N ASP A 105 -6.22 -7.80 6.64
CA ASP A 105 -7.04 -7.96 7.84
C ASP A 105 -6.44 -9.00 8.79
N PHE A 106 -5.94 -10.11 8.24
CA PHE A 106 -5.26 -11.14 9.02
C PHE A 106 -3.98 -10.62 9.67
N LEU A 107 -3.14 -9.88 8.95
CA LEU A 107 -1.93 -9.29 9.50
C LEU A 107 -2.24 -8.25 10.59
N GLU A 108 -3.27 -7.43 10.41
CA GLU A 108 -3.72 -6.51 11.46
C GLU A 108 -4.21 -7.27 12.70
N ALA A 109 -5.00 -8.33 12.53
CA ALA A 109 -5.50 -9.10 13.66
C ALA A 109 -4.40 -9.88 14.41
N GLN A 110 -3.40 -10.42 13.70
CA GLN A 110 -2.34 -11.23 14.30
C GLN A 110 -1.17 -10.41 14.85
N LEU A 111 -0.90 -9.25 14.26
CA LEU A 111 0.26 -8.40 14.59
C LEU A 111 -0.20 -7.07 15.18
N THR A 112 -0.99 -7.10 16.25
CA THR A 112 -1.48 -5.89 16.95
C THR A 112 -1.40 -6.05 18.47
N PRO A 113 -1.46 -4.99 19.29
CA PRO A 113 -1.35 -5.09 20.74
C PRO A 113 -2.37 -6.08 21.34
N PRO A 114 -1.99 -6.89 22.35
CA PRO A 114 -0.81 -6.73 23.22
C PRO A 114 0.51 -7.29 22.64
N SER A 115 0.55 -7.74 21.38
CA SER A 115 1.83 -8.04 20.73
C SER A 115 2.68 -6.77 20.55
N ARG A 116 4.00 -6.93 20.45
CA ARG A 116 4.98 -5.84 20.28
C ARG A 116 4.84 -4.99 18.99
N TYR A 117 3.85 -5.28 18.15
CA TYR A 117 3.68 -4.66 16.83
C TYR A 117 2.58 -3.57 16.88
N PRO A 118 2.75 -2.45 16.17
CA PRO A 118 1.78 -1.35 16.20
C PRO A 118 0.48 -1.74 15.48
N SER A 119 -0.65 -1.18 15.92
CA SER A 119 -1.88 -1.19 15.10
C SER A 119 -1.74 -0.22 13.93
N LEU A 120 -2.19 -0.63 12.75
CA LEU A 120 -2.20 0.20 11.53
C LEU A 120 -3.64 0.57 11.12
N ALA A 121 -4.64 0.16 11.89
CA ALA A 121 -6.03 0.46 11.61
C ALA A 121 -6.27 1.98 11.69
N PRO A 122 -6.88 2.60 10.66
CA PRO A 122 -7.24 4.00 10.73
C PRO A 122 -8.34 4.23 11.77
N LYS A 123 -8.29 5.39 12.41
CA LYS A 123 -9.22 5.86 13.43
C LYS A 123 -10.49 6.46 12.81
N HIS A 124 -10.40 7.02 11.61
CA HIS A 124 -11.54 7.61 10.90
C HIS A 124 -11.94 6.70 9.72
N GLU A 125 -13.19 6.25 9.69
CA GLU A 125 -13.67 5.34 8.64
C GLU A 125 -13.54 5.94 7.23
N GLU A 126 -13.72 7.25 7.12
CA GLU A 126 -13.63 8.00 5.88
C GLU A 126 -12.22 8.01 5.25
N SER A 127 -11.17 7.77 6.06
CA SER A 127 -9.80 7.55 5.58
C SER A 127 -9.71 6.31 4.65
N ASN A 128 -10.49 5.27 4.91
CA ASN A 128 -10.53 4.07 4.06
C ASN A 128 -11.20 4.31 2.71
N LEU A 129 -12.05 5.33 2.61
CA LEU A 129 -12.84 5.64 1.42
C LEU A 129 -12.19 6.74 0.56
N ALA A 130 -11.35 7.58 1.16
CA ALA A 130 -10.63 8.65 0.49
C ALA A 130 -9.83 8.10 -0.72
N GLY A 131 -10.11 8.65 -1.91
CA GLY A 131 -9.41 8.28 -3.15
C GLY A 131 -9.68 6.87 -3.70
N ASN A 132 -10.66 6.13 -3.15
CA ASN A 132 -10.90 4.73 -3.51
C ASN A 132 -11.26 4.50 -4.99
N ASP A 133 -11.85 5.50 -5.66
CA ASP A 133 -12.29 5.41 -7.06
C ASP A 133 -11.22 5.88 -8.07
N ILE A 134 -10.14 6.54 -7.61
CA ILE A 134 -9.08 7.11 -8.48
C ILE A 134 -8.51 6.04 -9.41
N PHE A 135 -8.15 4.87 -8.90
CA PHE A 135 -7.51 3.83 -9.71
C PHE A 135 -8.46 3.24 -10.78
N ALA A 136 -9.77 3.20 -10.51
CA ALA A 136 -10.77 2.78 -11.47
C ALA A 136 -10.96 3.85 -12.57
N LYS A 137 -11.02 5.15 -12.21
CA LYS A 137 -11.08 6.26 -13.19
C LYS A 137 -9.83 6.30 -14.05
N PHE A 138 -8.66 6.14 -13.45
CA PHE A 138 -7.39 6.02 -14.16
C PHE A 138 -7.40 4.85 -15.14
N SER A 139 -7.84 3.67 -14.70
CA SER A 139 -7.92 2.48 -15.55
C SER A 139 -8.81 2.71 -16.78
N ALA A 140 -9.94 3.40 -16.61
CA ALA A 140 -10.81 3.77 -17.73
C ALA A 140 -10.12 4.78 -18.67
N PHE A 141 -9.46 5.80 -18.12
CA PHE A 141 -8.77 6.84 -18.89
C PHE A 141 -7.58 6.30 -19.70
N ILE A 142 -6.70 5.51 -19.07
CA ILE A 142 -5.46 5.03 -19.70
C ILE A 142 -5.71 3.95 -20.75
N LYS A 143 -6.76 3.13 -20.59
CA LYS A 143 -7.14 2.08 -21.53
C LYS A 143 -8.04 2.59 -22.66
N ASN A 144 -8.54 3.83 -22.58
CA ASN A 144 -9.39 4.40 -23.60
C ASN A 144 -8.65 4.55 -24.93
N THR A 145 -9.32 4.12 -26.01
CA THR A 145 -8.86 4.24 -27.40
C THR A 145 -9.72 5.19 -28.23
N LYS A 146 -10.85 5.68 -27.70
CA LYS A 146 -11.80 6.56 -28.41
C LYS A 146 -11.52 8.03 -28.10
N LYS A 147 -11.14 8.83 -29.10
CA LYS A 147 -10.72 10.22 -28.91
C LYS A 147 -11.82 11.09 -28.26
N GLU A 148 -13.07 10.84 -28.62
CA GLU A 148 -14.25 11.60 -28.18
C GLU A 148 -14.53 11.40 -26.67
N ALA A 149 -14.03 10.31 -26.08
CA ALA A 149 -14.21 10.01 -24.66
C ALA A 149 -13.07 10.54 -23.77
N ASN A 150 -11.96 11.02 -24.35
CA ASN A 150 -10.76 11.42 -23.60
C ASN A 150 -11.05 12.50 -22.56
N ASP A 151 -11.64 13.62 -22.98
CA ASP A 151 -11.87 14.77 -22.10
C ASP A 151 -12.77 14.41 -20.94
N LYS A 152 -13.83 13.63 -21.20
CA LYS A 152 -14.75 13.14 -20.18
C LYS A 152 -14.04 12.25 -19.14
N LEU A 153 -13.18 11.34 -19.59
CA LEU A 153 -12.47 10.42 -18.70
C LEU A 153 -11.37 11.12 -17.91
N GLN A 154 -10.65 12.06 -18.54
CA GLN A 154 -9.67 12.91 -17.87
C GLN A 154 -10.33 13.78 -16.81
N ALA A 155 -11.47 14.41 -17.13
CA ALA A 155 -12.24 15.21 -16.18
C ALA A 155 -12.75 14.35 -15.01
N ALA A 156 -13.17 13.11 -15.27
CA ALA A 156 -13.57 12.18 -14.21
C ALA A 156 -12.40 11.79 -13.29
N LEU A 157 -11.20 11.57 -13.85
CA LEU A 157 -9.98 11.33 -13.05
C LEU A 157 -9.61 12.56 -12.22
N LEU A 158 -9.61 13.75 -12.83
CA LEU A 158 -9.34 15.00 -12.13
C LEU A 158 -10.32 15.23 -10.97
N LYS A 159 -11.62 14.97 -11.19
CA LYS A 159 -12.64 15.09 -10.14
C LYS A 159 -12.38 14.14 -8.96
N ALA A 160 -11.84 12.95 -9.21
CA ALA A 160 -11.47 12.02 -8.14
C ALA A 160 -10.26 12.54 -7.34
N PHE A 161 -9.24 13.11 -8.01
CA PHE A 161 -8.12 13.78 -7.33
C PHE A 161 -8.58 15.01 -6.52
N GLN A 162 -9.49 15.83 -7.05
CA GLN A 162 -10.05 16.97 -6.33
C GLN A 162 -10.77 16.56 -5.04
N LYS A 163 -11.48 15.43 -5.05
CA LYS A 163 -12.11 14.90 -3.82
C LYS A 163 -11.08 14.47 -2.79
N LEU A 164 -10.00 13.82 -3.21
CA LEU A 164 -8.92 13.41 -2.31
C LEU A 164 -8.16 14.63 -1.77
N ASP A 165 -7.87 15.62 -2.61
CA ASP A 165 -7.23 16.88 -2.21
C ASP A 165 -8.08 17.63 -1.19
N LEU A 166 -9.40 17.70 -1.39
CA LEU A 166 -10.33 18.29 -0.43
C LEU A 166 -10.32 17.54 0.90
N TYR A 167 -10.38 16.20 0.87
CA TYR A 167 -10.31 15.38 2.07
C TYR A 167 -9.02 15.64 2.87
N LEU A 168 -7.87 15.72 2.19
CA LEU A 168 -6.58 16.00 2.82
C LEU A 168 -6.47 17.46 3.33
N ALA A 169 -7.21 18.39 2.74
CA ALA A 169 -7.26 19.79 3.19
C ALA A 169 -8.13 19.98 4.43
N GLU A 170 -9.20 19.19 4.59
CA GLU A 170 -10.15 19.29 5.69
C GLU A 170 -9.57 18.68 6.98
N PRO A 171 -9.55 19.42 8.11
CA PRO A 171 -9.07 18.89 9.38
C PRO A 171 -9.90 17.69 9.86
N LEU A 172 -9.23 16.65 10.36
CA LEU A 172 -9.90 15.50 10.97
C LEU A 172 -10.49 15.86 12.34
N ARG A 173 -11.40 15.03 12.85
CA ARG A 173 -11.98 15.21 14.19
C ARG A 173 -10.87 15.09 15.24
N GLY A 174 -10.66 16.15 16.01
CA GLY A 174 -9.64 16.20 17.06
C GLY A 174 -8.27 16.71 16.58
N GLU A 175 -8.15 17.04 15.29
CA GLU A 175 -6.99 17.76 14.77
C GLU A 175 -7.03 19.24 15.22
N THR A 176 -5.86 19.82 15.48
CA THR A 176 -5.73 21.27 15.68
C THR A 176 -5.43 21.92 14.33
N PRO A 177 -6.40 22.59 13.69
CA PRO A 177 -6.20 23.14 12.36
C PRO A 177 -5.33 24.38 12.38
N VAL A 178 -4.74 24.71 11.23
CA VAL A 178 -4.05 25.99 11.00
C VAL A 178 -4.90 26.91 10.16
N GLN A 179 -4.63 28.21 10.24
CA GLN A 179 -5.32 29.19 9.40
C GLN A 179 -4.74 29.15 7.97
N GLY A 180 -5.52 28.59 7.05
CA GLY A 180 -5.15 28.44 5.65
C GLY A 180 -5.27 29.71 4.81
N ALA A 181 -4.86 29.60 3.55
CA ALA A 181 -4.96 30.67 2.59
C ALA A 181 -6.45 31.01 2.31
N GLY A 182 -6.88 32.21 2.68
CA GLY A 182 -8.28 32.63 2.58
C GLY A 182 -9.08 32.49 3.89
N GLY A 183 -8.41 32.30 5.02
CA GLY A 183 -9.02 32.37 6.37
C GLY A 183 -9.82 31.15 6.77
N ARG A 184 -9.79 30.07 5.96
CA ARG A 184 -10.42 28.79 6.28
C ARG A 184 -9.45 27.90 7.07
N PRO A 185 -9.93 27.11 8.05
CA PRO A 185 -9.12 26.09 8.71
C PRO A 185 -8.63 25.05 7.70
N GLU A 186 -7.32 24.77 7.69
CA GLU A 186 -6.68 23.74 6.87
C GLU A 186 -6.01 22.70 7.77
N SER A 187 -5.99 21.45 7.31
CA SER A 187 -5.23 20.37 7.93
C SER A 187 -3.72 20.55 7.70
N GLN A 188 -2.91 19.97 8.60
CA GLN A 188 -1.46 19.85 8.44
C GLN A 188 -0.98 18.40 8.44
N ARG A 189 -1.91 17.44 8.50
CA ARG A 189 -1.55 16.03 8.60
C ARG A 189 -0.81 15.56 7.33
N PRO A 190 0.25 14.76 7.46
CA PRO A 190 1.01 14.24 6.32
C PRO A 190 0.32 13.06 5.61
N PHE A 191 -0.56 12.31 6.29
CA PHE A 191 -1.17 11.07 5.77
C PHE A 191 -2.69 11.08 5.92
N LEU A 192 -3.37 10.07 5.36
CA LEU A 192 -4.83 10.06 5.26
C LEU A 192 -5.52 10.26 6.61
N ASP A 193 -5.04 9.57 7.64
CA ASP A 193 -5.71 9.46 8.95
C ASP A 193 -4.99 10.20 10.09
N GLY A 194 -3.89 10.92 9.79
CA GLY A 194 -3.11 11.66 10.78
C GLY A 194 -1.62 11.71 10.44
N ASP A 195 -0.79 11.70 11.50
CA ASP A 195 0.66 11.87 11.39
C ASP A 195 1.44 10.60 11.05
N GLU A 196 0.78 9.44 11.14
CA GLU A 196 1.38 8.12 10.91
C GLU A 196 0.68 7.41 9.75
N LEU A 197 1.43 6.56 9.04
CA LEU A 197 0.89 5.73 7.97
C LEU A 197 -0.04 4.64 8.51
N THR A 198 -1.16 4.43 7.83
CA THR A 198 -2.18 3.43 8.18
C THR A 198 -2.39 2.40 7.06
N LEU A 199 -3.29 1.45 7.27
CA LEU A 199 -3.77 0.52 6.24
C LEU A 199 -4.40 1.25 5.04
N ALA A 200 -5.00 2.42 5.26
CA ALA A 200 -5.58 3.24 4.19
C ALA A 200 -4.48 3.76 3.24
N ASP A 201 -3.38 4.27 3.80
CA ASP A 201 -2.23 4.77 3.04
C ASP A 201 -1.55 3.65 2.27
N CYS A 202 -1.35 2.49 2.91
CA CYS A 202 -0.81 1.30 2.27
C CYS A 202 -1.65 0.85 1.05
N ASN A 203 -2.95 1.08 1.08
CA ASN A 203 -3.86 0.72 -0.01
C ASN A 203 -3.87 1.76 -1.14
N LEU A 204 -3.72 3.05 -0.81
CA LEU A 204 -3.87 4.15 -1.77
C LEU A 204 -2.53 4.55 -2.42
N LEU A 205 -1.46 4.70 -1.65
CA LEU A 205 -0.18 5.24 -2.14
C LEU A 205 0.42 4.44 -3.32
N PRO A 206 0.45 3.09 -3.31
CA PRO A 206 0.91 2.32 -4.46
C PRO A 206 0.12 2.61 -5.74
N LYS A 207 -1.19 2.82 -5.61
CA LYS A 207 -2.08 3.13 -6.73
C LYS A 207 -1.81 4.54 -7.26
N LEU A 208 -1.70 5.54 -6.37
CA LEU A 208 -1.40 6.93 -6.75
C LEU A 208 -0.05 7.05 -7.47
N HIS A 209 0.96 6.31 -7.00
CA HIS A 209 2.27 6.29 -7.64
C HIS A 209 2.16 5.78 -9.09
N ILE A 210 1.49 4.65 -9.32
CA ILE A 210 1.26 4.12 -10.68
C ILE A 210 0.51 5.12 -11.54
N VAL A 211 -0.57 5.72 -11.03
CA VAL A 211 -1.38 6.70 -11.77
C VAL A 211 -0.48 7.83 -12.25
N THR A 212 0.29 8.45 -11.33
CA THR A 212 1.15 9.60 -11.62
C THR A 212 2.22 9.27 -12.67
N VAL A 213 2.93 8.15 -12.51
CA VAL A 213 3.98 7.74 -13.45
C VAL A 213 3.41 7.42 -14.84
N VAL A 214 2.31 6.68 -14.90
CA VAL A 214 1.74 6.19 -16.16
C VAL A 214 1.04 7.31 -16.92
N THR A 215 0.26 8.18 -16.26
CA THR A 215 -0.42 9.28 -16.96
C THR A 215 0.57 10.31 -17.50
N ARG A 216 1.64 10.61 -16.75
CA ARG A 216 2.72 11.47 -17.23
C ARG A 216 3.34 10.87 -18.49
N LYS A 217 3.74 9.59 -18.44
CA LYS A 217 4.47 8.94 -19.53
C LYS A 217 3.63 8.74 -20.81
N TYR A 218 2.36 8.32 -20.68
CA TYR A 218 1.56 7.84 -21.81
C TYR A 218 0.41 8.76 -22.22
N ARG A 219 0.14 9.82 -21.45
CA ARG A 219 -0.90 10.81 -21.75
C ARG A 219 -0.41 12.26 -21.62
N GLY A 220 0.81 12.50 -21.13
CA GLY A 220 1.29 13.85 -20.84
C GLY A 220 0.43 14.58 -19.79
N TRP A 221 -0.35 13.82 -19.01
CA TRP A 221 -1.26 14.37 -18.00
C TRP A 221 -0.64 14.20 -16.62
N GLU A 222 -0.57 15.30 -15.89
CA GLU A 222 -0.09 15.35 -14.51
C GLU A 222 -1.18 15.88 -13.59
N VAL A 223 -1.09 15.52 -12.31
CA VAL A 223 -1.97 16.08 -11.29
C VAL A 223 -1.76 17.60 -11.24
N PRO A 224 -2.82 18.41 -11.40
CA PRO A 224 -2.68 19.86 -11.47
C PRO A 224 -2.03 20.47 -10.23
N VAL A 225 -1.19 21.49 -10.45
CA VAL A 225 -0.38 22.11 -9.39
C VAL A 225 -1.18 22.81 -8.30
N ASN A 226 -2.44 23.16 -8.59
CA ASN A 226 -3.36 23.80 -7.67
C ASN A 226 -4.00 22.83 -6.66
N LEU A 227 -3.85 21.51 -6.86
CA LEU A 227 -4.18 20.51 -5.84
C LEU A 227 -2.97 20.41 -4.89
N ARG A 228 -3.03 21.13 -3.77
CA ARG A 228 -1.86 21.36 -2.90
C ARG A 228 -1.56 20.19 -1.97
N PHE A 229 -2.58 19.41 -1.62
CA PHE A 229 -2.50 18.42 -0.55
C PHE A 229 -2.25 17.00 -1.08
N VAL A 230 -2.69 16.71 -2.30
CA VAL A 230 -2.54 15.38 -2.92
C VAL A 230 -1.23 15.17 -3.69
N ARG A 231 -0.33 16.15 -3.70
CA ARG A 231 0.91 16.16 -4.51
C ARG A 231 2.14 15.68 -3.76
#